data_AF-A0A4Z1HJY6-F1
#
_entry.id   AF-A0A4Z1HJY6-F1
#
_cell.length_a   1.000
_cell.length_b   1.000
_cell.length_c   1.000
_cell.angle_alpha   90.00
_cell.angle_beta   90.00
_cell.angle_gamma   90.00
#
_symmetry.space_group_name_H-M   'P 1'
#
loop_
_entity.id
_entity.type
_entity.pdbx_description
1 polymer ?
#
loop_
_entity_poly.entity_id
_entity_poly.type
_entity_poly.pdbx_seq_one_letter_code
_entity_poly.pdbx_strand_id
1 'polypeptide(L)'
;MTSRKEADIKEIIDEIPKLSTFLIRNENINSDTRQYVKTQLENDTKLRKWSPEIKTDIAMTLGDSANGIILLCGRFLWVTCQLDALKRSPTPAMLRQTLKSLPRTLHATYERMLSNIHEDYTDIVVAALKWLVICHEKLTIHELAEAVAAGIDSKSSFNIDNRFRNPGDLLEILGSVVTLNTGYSKARV
;
A
#
# COMPACT_ATOMS: atom_id res chain seq x y z
N MET A 1 -17.52 10.50 7.67
CA MET A 1 -17.38 9.12 7.16
C MET A 1 -17.22 9.19 5.65
N THR A 2 -16.31 8.41 5.07
CA THR A 2 -16.17 8.29 3.61
C THR A 2 -16.70 6.92 3.19
N SER A 3 -17.66 6.88 2.27
CA SER A 3 -18.32 5.65 1.85
C SER A 3 -18.26 5.47 0.32
N ARG A 4 -18.28 4.22 -0.14
CA ARG A 4 -18.40 3.88 -1.56
C ARG A 4 -19.85 3.99 -2.00
N LYS A 5 -20.05 4.18 -3.31
CA LYS A 5 -21.38 4.37 -3.92
C LYS A 5 -22.04 3.02 -4.23
N GLU A 6 -22.09 2.15 -3.24
CA GLU A 6 -22.70 0.83 -3.29
C GLU A 6 -24.21 0.98 -2.98
N ALA A 7 -25.06 0.21 -3.65
CA ALA A 7 -26.52 0.45 -3.65
C ALA A 7 -27.14 0.27 -2.26
N ASP A 8 -26.71 -0.78 -1.56
CA ASP A 8 -27.03 -1.10 -0.18
C ASP A 8 -26.59 0.00 0.80
N ILE A 9 -25.39 0.54 0.63
CA ILE A 9 -24.90 1.62 1.51
C ILE A 9 -25.63 2.93 1.24
N LYS A 10 -25.96 3.20 -0.03
CA LYS A 10 -26.69 4.41 -0.42
C LYS A 10 -28.09 4.43 0.21
N GLU A 11 -28.79 3.31 0.18
CA GLU A 11 -30.13 3.17 0.77
C GLU A 11 -30.11 3.50 2.27
N ILE A 12 -29.14 2.97 3.01
CA ILE A 12 -28.99 3.23 4.45
C ILE A 12 -28.59 4.70 4.72
N ILE A 13 -27.71 5.29 3.92
CA ILE A 13 -27.26 6.68 4.11
C ILE A 13 -28.38 7.69 3.81
N ASP A 14 -29.19 7.42 2.79
CA ASP A 14 -30.30 8.29 2.39
C ASP A 14 -31.44 8.28 3.44
N GLU A 15 -31.55 7.23 4.27
CA GLU A 15 -32.50 7.12 5.37
C GLU A 15 -32.14 7.98 6.61
N ILE A 16 -30.91 8.49 6.72
CA ILE A 16 -30.49 9.26 7.90
C ILE A 16 -30.76 10.76 7.70
N PRO A 17 -31.78 11.34 8.35
CA PRO A 17 -32.11 12.75 8.18
C PRO A 17 -30.98 13.65 8.69
N LYS A 18 -30.66 14.70 7.91
CA LYS A 18 -29.60 15.71 8.15
C LYS A 18 -28.16 15.29 7.82
N LEU A 19 -27.94 14.17 7.14
CA LEU A 19 -26.61 13.82 6.64
C LEU A 19 -26.31 14.57 5.34
N SER A 20 -25.38 15.53 5.39
CA SER A 20 -24.86 16.20 4.20
C SER A 20 -23.87 15.27 3.48
N THR A 21 -24.26 14.72 2.34
CA THR A 21 -23.38 13.92 1.49
C THR A 21 -22.64 14.84 0.51
N PHE A 22 -21.31 14.75 0.52
CA PHE A 22 -20.46 15.48 -0.43
C PHE A 22 -19.85 14.48 -1.41
N LEU A 23 -20.16 14.63 -2.70
CA LEU A 23 -19.53 13.84 -3.74
C LEU A 23 -18.11 14.36 -3.95
N ILE A 24 -17.11 13.54 -3.65
CA ILE A 24 -15.73 13.84 -4.03
C ILE A 24 -15.66 13.73 -5.57
N ARG A 25 -15.57 14.87 -6.26
CA ARG A 25 -15.54 14.92 -7.74
C ARG A 25 -14.21 14.34 -8.25
N ASN A 26 -14.28 13.41 -9.20
CA ASN A 26 -13.13 12.69 -9.76
C ASN A 26 -12.06 13.60 -10.41
N GLU A 27 -12.45 14.75 -10.95
CA GLU A 27 -11.55 15.69 -11.62
C GLU A 27 -10.46 16.24 -10.68
N ASN A 28 -10.80 16.56 -9.42
CA ASN A 28 -9.83 17.02 -8.42
C ASN A 28 -8.89 15.90 -7.97
N ILE A 29 -9.36 14.65 -7.94
CA ILE A 29 -8.56 13.53 -7.45
C ILE A 29 -7.44 13.19 -8.47
N ASN A 30 -7.66 13.47 -9.76
CA ASN A 30 -6.64 13.34 -10.82
C ASN A 30 -5.51 14.34 -10.69
N SER A 31 -5.84 15.61 -10.42
CA SER A 31 -4.83 16.62 -10.11
C SER A 31 -4.04 16.25 -8.86
N ASP A 32 -4.71 15.75 -7.81
CA ASP A 32 -4.05 15.39 -6.56
C ASP A 32 -3.09 14.21 -6.73
N THR A 33 -3.47 13.21 -7.53
CA THR A 33 -2.61 12.06 -7.82
C THR A 33 -1.38 12.48 -8.63
N ARG A 34 -1.56 13.32 -9.65
CA ARG A 34 -0.45 13.86 -10.45
C ARG A 34 0.48 14.71 -9.60
N GLN A 35 -0.08 15.54 -8.73
CA GLN A 35 0.67 16.36 -7.79
C GLN A 35 1.45 15.52 -6.78
N TYR A 36 0.84 14.43 -6.27
CA TYR A 36 1.52 13.48 -5.40
C TYR A 36 2.71 12.81 -6.10
N VAL A 37 2.52 12.29 -7.33
CA VAL A 37 3.62 11.69 -8.11
C VAL A 37 4.74 12.69 -8.34
N LYS A 38 4.42 13.93 -8.73
CA LYS A 38 5.40 14.99 -8.93
C LYS A 38 6.20 15.26 -7.66
N THR A 39 5.51 15.38 -6.54
CA THR A 39 6.13 15.59 -5.21
C THR A 39 7.10 14.44 -4.87
N GLN A 40 6.72 13.19 -5.16
CA GLN A 40 7.60 12.04 -4.92
C GLN A 40 8.82 12.01 -5.86
N LEU A 41 8.66 12.40 -7.13
CA LEU A 41 9.78 12.50 -8.08
C LEU A 41 10.79 13.59 -7.71
N GLU A 42 10.37 14.61 -6.96
CA GLU A 42 11.21 15.72 -6.50
C GLU A 42 11.89 15.41 -5.16
N ASN A 43 11.18 14.74 -4.23
CA ASN A 43 11.65 14.53 -2.86
C ASN A 43 12.41 13.22 -2.65
N ASP A 44 12.14 12.17 -3.43
CA ASP A 44 12.80 10.87 -3.26
C ASP A 44 14.20 10.87 -3.91
N THR A 45 15.23 10.49 -3.14
CA THR A 45 16.63 10.53 -3.59
C THR A 45 16.91 9.60 -4.77
N LYS A 46 16.21 8.46 -4.87
CA LYS A 46 16.37 7.49 -5.96
C LYS A 46 15.59 7.90 -7.20
N LEU A 47 14.50 8.64 -7.07
CA LEU A 47 13.71 9.11 -8.22
C LEU A 47 14.20 10.46 -8.76
N ARG A 48 14.73 11.32 -7.90
CA ARG A 48 15.21 12.66 -8.27
C ARG A 48 16.38 12.64 -9.26
N LYS A 49 17.18 11.57 -9.27
CA LYS A 49 18.33 11.40 -10.17
C LYS A 49 17.98 11.20 -11.66
N TRP A 50 16.72 10.88 -11.97
CA TRP A 50 16.30 10.63 -13.34
C TRP A 50 16.14 11.92 -14.15
N SER A 51 16.31 11.81 -15.48
CA SER A 51 16.20 12.93 -16.40
C SER A 51 14.77 13.49 -16.46
N PRO A 52 14.59 14.75 -16.90
CA PRO A 52 13.26 15.37 -17.01
C PRO A 52 12.30 14.56 -17.88
N GLU A 53 12.81 13.95 -18.96
CA GLU A 53 12.02 13.14 -19.89
C GLU A 53 11.46 11.90 -19.19
N ILE A 54 12.29 11.19 -18.42
CA ILE A 54 11.87 10.00 -17.67
C ILE A 54 10.86 10.38 -16.58
N LYS A 55 11.08 11.49 -15.87
CA LYS A 55 10.13 11.98 -14.86
C LYS A 55 8.78 12.32 -15.47
N THR A 56 8.78 12.91 -16.66
CA THR A 56 7.55 13.23 -17.39
C THR A 56 6.83 11.95 -17.82
N ASP A 57 7.57 10.96 -18.35
CA ASP A 57 7.01 9.65 -18.69
C ASP A 57 6.37 8.94 -17.48
N ILE A 58 7.02 8.98 -16.31
CA ILE A 58 6.49 8.43 -15.07
C ILE A 58 5.20 9.15 -14.67
N ALA A 59 5.21 10.49 -14.67
CA ALA A 59 4.07 11.31 -14.27
C ALA A 59 2.86 11.12 -15.20
N MET A 60 3.09 11.06 -16.52
CA MET A 60 2.05 10.77 -17.51
C MET A 60 1.51 9.36 -17.31
N THR A 61 2.38 8.35 -17.24
CA THR A 61 1.96 6.94 -17.13
C THR A 61 1.17 6.69 -15.84
N LEU A 62 1.65 7.15 -14.69
CA LEU A 62 0.95 6.96 -13.41
C LEU A 62 -0.29 7.84 -13.28
N GLY A 63 -0.25 9.06 -13.82
CA GLY A 63 -1.38 9.97 -13.83
C GLY A 63 -2.54 9.51 -14.71
N ASP A 64 -2.23 8.94 -15.88
CA ASP A 64 -3.21 8.48 -16.87
C ASP A 64 -3.63 7.04 -16.67
N SER A 65 -2.72 6.14 -16.27
CA SER A 65 -3.10 4.75 -15.95
C SER A 65 -3.97 4.68 -14.70
N ALA A 66 -3.85 5.65 -13.80
CA ALA A 66 -4.81 5.81 -12.73
C ALA A 66 -6.24 5.97 -13.27
N ASN A 67 -6.46 6.63 -14.42
CA ASN A 67 -7.81 6.89 -14.97
C ASN A 67 -8.68 5.65 -15.16
N GLY A 68 -8.09 4.50 -15.48
CA GLY A 68 -8.82 3.23 -15.61
C GLY A 68 -9.07 2.51 -14.28
N ILE A 69 -8.23 2.75 -13.26
CA ILE A 69 -8.36 2.16 -11.91
C ILE A 69 -9.39 2.95 -11.07
N ILE A 70 -9.73 4.18 -11.51
CA ILE A 70 -10.59 5.22 -10.88
C ILE A 70 -12.09 4.91 -10.89
N LEU A 71 -12.48 3.72 -10.48
CA LEU A 71 -13.82 3.54 -9.91
C LEU A 71 -13.79 2.99 -8.47
N LEU A 72 -12.62 2.66 -7.92
CA LEU A 72 -12.51 2.00 -6.62
C LEU A 72 -11.43 2.61 -5.72
N CYS A 73 -11.68 2.52 -4.41
CA CYS A 73 -10.75 2.90 -3.34
C CYS A 73 -9.37 2.21 -3.53
N GLY A 74 -8.27 2.96 -3.39
CA GLY A 74 -6.91 2.38 -3.45
C GLY A 74 -5.93 3.06 -4.42
N ARG A 75 -6.30 4.21 -5.01
CA ARG A 75 -5.45 4.91 -6.00
C ARG A 75 -4.08 5.34 -5.47
N PHE A 76 -4.01 6.02 -4.34
CA PHE A 76 -2.72 6.48 -3.79
C PHE A 76 -1.85 5.31 -3.35
N LEU A 77 -2.46 4.21 -2.87
CA LEU A 77 -1.75 2.98 -2.58
C LEU A 77 -1.15 2.42 -3.87
N TRP A 78 -1.96 2.23 -4.91
CA TRP A 78 -1.48 1.75 -6.22
C TRP A 78 -0.32 2.60 -6.77
N VAL A 79 -0.45 3.93 -6.73
CA VAL A 79 0.62 4.83 -7.19
C VAL A 79 1.88 4.67 -6.36
N THR A 80 1.76 4.59 -5.03
CA THR A 80 2.90 4.38 -4.13
C THR A 80 3.59 3.05 -4.42
N CYS A 81 2.80 1.97 -4.59
CA CYS A 81 3.29 0.66 -5.00
C CYS A 81 4.09 0.71 -6.31
N GLN A 82 3.59 1.45 -7.31
CA GLN A 82 4.30 1.58 -8.58
C GLN A 82 5.57 2.41 -8.44
N LEU A 83 5.55 3.49 -7.67
CA LEU A 83 6.74 4.29 -7.39
C LEU A 83 7.83 3.45 -6.69
N ASP A 84 7.46 2.61 -5.72
CA ASP A 84 8.41 1.72 -5.05
C ASP A 84 8.98 0.66 -6.00
N ALA A 85 8.19 0.13 -6.93
CA ALA A 85 8.70 -0.74 -7.99
C ALA A 85 9.71 0.00 -8.88
N LEU A 86 9.42 1.26 -9.25
CA LEU A 86 10.32 2.09 -10.08
C LEU A 86 11.62 2.44 -9.35
N LYS A 87 11.59 2.62 -8.02
CA LYS A 87 12.79 2.86 -7.20
C LYS A 87 13.77 1.69 -7.20
N ARG A 88 13.29 0.48 -7.49
CA ARG A 88 14.11 -0.74 -7.58
C ARG A 88 14.75 -0.92 -8.96
N SER A 89 14.35 -0.15 -9.97
CA SER A 89 14.90 -0.25 -11.33
C SER A 89 16.26 0.47 -11.43
N PRO A 90 17.37 -0.25 -11.69
CA PRO A 90 18.72 0.34 -11.69
C PRO A 90 19.06 1.09 -12.99
N THR A 91 18.39 0.79 -14.11
CA THR A 91 18.68 1.37 -15.43
C THR A 91 17.45 2.02 -16.06
N PRO A 92 17.63 3.02 -16.96
CA PRO A 92 16.51 3.59 -17.72
C PRO A 92 15.72 2.54 -18.51
N ALA A 93 16.40 1.53 -19.07
CA ALA A 93 15.77 0.46 -19.82
C ALA A 93 14.83 -0.38 -18.93
N MET A 94 15.32 -0.80 -17.75
CA MET A 94 14.49 -1.52 -16.77
C MET A 94 13.35 -0.65 -16.26
N LEU A 95 13.59 0.64 -16.01
CA LEU A 95 12.54 1.56 -15.57
C LEU A 95 11.41 1.67 -16.61
N ARG A 96 11.77 1.84 -17.90
CA ARG A 96 10.80 1.87 -19.00
C ARG A 96 10.06 0.55 -19.15
N GLN A 97 10.72 -0.58 -18.91
CA GLN A 97 10.08 -1.90 -18.89
C GLN A 97 9.09 -2.01 -17.72
N THR A 98 9.47 -1.57 -16.51
CA THR A 98 8.58 -1.53 -15.35
C THR A 98 7.35 -0.66 -15.60
N LEU A 99 7.50 0.50 -16.26
CA LEU A 99 6.39 1.35 -16.67
C LEU A 99 5.45 0.66 -17.67
N LYS A 100 5.96 -0.22 -18.53
CA LYS A 100 5.14 -1.02 -19.47
C LYS A 100 4.45 -2.20 -18.81
N SER A 101 5.04 -2.78 -17.76
CA SER A 101 4.52 -3.93 -17.02
C SER A 101 3.76 -3.54 -15.74
N LEU A 102 3.23 -2.30 -15.69
CA LEU A 102 2.43 -1.87 -14.56
C LEU A 102 1.11 -2.66 -14.49
N PRO A 103 0.75 -3.21 -13.31
CA PRO A 103 -0.49 -3.91 -13.12
C PRO A 103 -1.67 -2.97 -13.32
N ARG A 104 -2.65 -3.39 -14.13
CA ARG A 104 -3.84 -2.61 -14.47
C ARG A 104 -4.89 -2.60 -13.36
N THR A 105 -4.71 -3.40 -12.31
CA THR A 105 -5.65 -3.50 -11.19
C THR A 105 -4.91 -3.51 -9.85
N LEU A 106 -5.61 -3.12 -8.79
CA LEU A 106 -5.10 -3.25 -7.43
C LEU A 106 -4.87 -4.73 -7.05
N HIS A 107 -5.74 -5.64 -7.52
CA HIS A 107 -5.58 -7.08 -7.31
C HIS A 107 -4.27 -7.60 -7.91
N ALA A 108 -3.99 -7.29 -9.18
CA ALA A 108 -2.72 -7.65 -9.83
C ALA A 108 -1.50 -6.98 -9.16
N THR A 109 -1.71 -5.83 -8.50
CA THR A 109 -0.66 -5.19 -7.70
C THR A 109 -0.36 -5.98 -6.44
N TYR A 110 -1.40 -6.41 -5.71
CA TYR A 110 -1.23 -7.28 -4.54
C TYR A 110 -0.67 -8.64 -4.91
N GLU A 111 -1.15 -9.27 -5.98
CA GLU A 111 -0.60 -10.53 -6.50
C GLU A 111 0.89 -10.40 -6.77
N ARG A 112 1.32 -9.37 -7.50
CA ARG A 112 2.75 -9.11 -7.75
C ARG A 112 3.53 -8.86 -6.46
N MET A 113 2.95 -8.19 -5.47
CA MET A 113 3.63 -7.95 -4.19
C MET A 113 3.81 -9.23 -3.39
N LEU A 114 2.74 -9.98 -3.22
CA LEU A 114 2.74 -11.23 -2.47
C LEU A 114 3.63 -12.27 -3.15
N SER A 115 3.64 -12.35 -4.48
CA SER A 115 4.53 -13.25 -5.23
C SER A 115 6.01 -12.85 -5.20
N ASN A 116 6.35 -11.63 -4.77
CA ASN A 116 7.76 -11.22 -4.57
C ASN A 116 8.29 -11.62 -3.19
N ILE A 117 7.45 -12.12 -2.30
CA ILE A 117 7.84 -12.57 -0.97
C ILE A 117 8.50 -13.94 -1.11
N HIS A 118 9.67 -14.10 -0.49
CA HIS A 118 10.38 -15.37 -0.52
C HIS A 118 9.56 -16.45 0.18
N GLU A 119 9.58 -17.69 -0.35
CA GLU A 119 8.75 -18.79 0.14
C GLU A 119 8.94 -19.04 1.64
N ASP A 120 10.18 -18.94 2.13
CA ASP A 120 10.55 -19.06 3.55
C ASP A 120 9.84 -18.06 4.48
N TYR A 121 9.38 -16.92 3.96
CA TYR A 121 8.68 -15.89 4.74
C TYR A 121 7.15 -15.96 4.61
N THR A 122 6.62 -16.90 3.84
CA THR A 122 5.17 -16.98 3.56
C THR A 122 4.36 -17.11 4.84
N ASP A 123 4.73 -18.03 5.72
CA ASP A 123 4.00 -18.28 6.97
C ASP A 123 4.04 -17.07 7.91
N ILE A 124 5.20 -16.40 7.97
CA ILE A 124 5.40 -15.16 8.74
C ILE A 124 4.46 -14.06 8.22
N VAL A 125 4.41 -13.86 6.91
CA VAL A 125 3.58 -12.83 6.28
C VAL A 125 2.11 -13.13 6.47
N VAL A 126 1.68 -14.37 6.27
CA VAL A 126 0.29 -14.77 6.50
C VAL A 126 -0.11 -14.55 7.96
N ALA A 127 0.75 -14.92 8.92
CA ALA A 127 0.50 -14.68 10.33
C ALA A 127 0.39 -13.18 10.65
N ALA A 128 1.30 -12.36 10.13
CA ALA A 128 1.27 -10.91 10.33
C ALA A 128 -0.02 -10.28 9.77
N LEU A 129 -0.40 -10.63 8.54
CA LEU A 129 -1.62 -10.11 7.91
C LEU A 129 -2.88 -10.54 8.65
N LYS A 130 -2.96 -11.79 9.12
CA LYS A 130 -4.09 -12.25 9.94
C LYS A 130 -4.18 -11.47 11.26
N TRP A 131 -3.07 -11.21 11.95
CA TRP A 131 -3.07 -10.38 13.16
C TRP A 131 -3.56 -8.96 12.88
N LEU A 132 -3.11 -8.35 11.79
CA LEU A 132 -3.56 -7.01 11.37
C LEU A 132 -5.06 -6.95 11.04
N VAL A 133 -5.65 -8.05 10.57
CA VAL A 133 -7.10 -8.13 10.29
C VAL A 133 -7.91 -8.35 11.57
N ILE A 134 -7.40 -9.13 12.52
CA ILE A 134 -8.12 -9.49 13.75
C ILE A 134 -8.03 -8.38 14.81
N CYS A 135 -6.91 -7.64 14.86
CA CYS A 135 -6.72 -6.61 15.85
C CYS A 135 -7.59 -5.37 15.56
N HIS A 136 -8.50 -5.08 16.50
CA HIS A 136 -9.34 -3.88 16.45
C HIS A 136 -8.56 -2.57 16.59
N GLU A 137 -7.40 -2.63 17.25
CA GLU A 137 -6.49 -1.50 17.47
C GLU A 137 -5.23 -1.67 16.62
N LYS A 138 -4.69 -0.54 16.13
CA LYS A 138 -3.44 -0.55 15.33
C LYS A 138 -2.29 -1.12 16.15
N LEU A 139 -1.53 -2.07 15.61
CA LEU A 139 -0.43 -2.67 16.35
C LEU A 139 0.83 -1.83 16.17
N THR A 140 1.68 -1.71 17.18
CA THR A 140 3.07 -1.30 16.94
C THR A 140 3.82 -2.45 16.26
N ILE A 141 4.93 -2.13 15.57
CA ILE A 141 5.73 -3.20 14.94
C ILE A 141 6.26 -4.22 15.96
N HIS A 142 6.51 -3.78 17.19
CA HIS A 142 6.95 -4.66 18.28
C HIS A 142 5.83 -5.62 18.68
N GLU A 143 4.61 -5.11 18.87
CA GLU A 143 3.45 -5.94 19.20
C GLU A 143 3.12 -6.92 18.08
N LEU A 144 3.21 -6.49 16.82
CA LEU A 144 2.99 -7.37 15.68
C LEU A 144 4.06 -8.47 15.61
N ALA A 145 5.33 -8.16 15.81
CA ALA A 145 6.41 -9.15 15.82
C ALA A 145 6.24 -10.20 16.93
N GLU A 146 5.83 -9.77 18.12
CA GLU A 146 5.51 -10.66 19.24
C GLU A 146 4.29 -11.54 18.95
N ALA A 147 3.25 -10.96 18.37
CA ALA A 147 2.04 -11.69 18.00
C ALA A 147 2.34 -12.75 16.93
N VAL A 148 3.15 -12.42 15.93
CA VAL A 148 3.58 -13.37 14.89
C VAL A 148 4.39 -14.52 15.51
N ALA A 149 5.32 -14.23 16.42
CA ALA A 149 6.10 -15.25 17.12
C ALA A 149 5.23 -16.17 17.99
N ALA A 150 4.14 -15.63 18.56
CA ALA A 150 3.18 -16.41 19.34
C ALA A 150 2.30 -17.35 18.50
N GLY A 151 2.17 -17.07 17.20
CA GLY A 151 1.26 -17.79 16.32
C GLY A 151 -0.21 -17.42 16.52
N ILE A 152 -1.04 -17.72 15.52
CA ILE A 152 -2.48 -17.39 15.51
C ILE A 152 -3.36 -18.59 15.82
N ASP A 153 -2.91 -19.79 15.48
CA ASP A 153 -3.75 -20.98 15.58
C ASP A 153 -3.72 -21.50 17.02
N SER A 154 -4.85 -22.02 17.49
CA SER A 154 -4.98 -22.59 18.85
C SER A 154 -4.06 -23.80 19.11
N LYS A 155 -3.42 -24.33 18.06
CA LYS A 155 -2.42 -25.40 18.12
C LYS A 155 -0.98 -24.89 18.08
N SER A 156 -0.77 -23.60 17.81
CA SER A 156 0.54 -22.98 17.83
C SER A 156 1.01 -22.93 19.29
N SER A 157 2.07 -23.67 19.60
CA SER A 157 2.76 -23.49 20.88
C SER A 157 3.69 -22.28 20.76
N PHE A 158 3.64 -21.38 21.73
CA PHE A 158 4.57 -20.26 21.80
C PHE A 158 5.99 -20.80 21.86
N ASN A 159 6.81 -20.50 20.85
CA ASN A 159 8.23 -20.85 20.82
C ASN A 159 9.06 -19.57 20.88
N ILE A 160 9.93 -19.48 21.90
CA ILE A 160 10.80 -18.33 22.09
C ILE A 160 11.80 -18.14 20.94
N ASP A 161 12.18 -19.23 20.27
CA ASP A 161 13.09 -19.21 19.13
C ASP A 161 12.47 -18.58 17.88
N ASN A 162 11.14 -18.44 17.84
CA ASN A 162 10.42 -17.77 16.76
C ASN A 162 10.36 -16.24 16.93
N ARG A 163 10.90 -15.69 18.03
CA ARG A 163 10.92 -14.24 18.25
C ARG A 163 11.88 -13.54 17.28
N PHE A 164 11.39 -12.48 16.66
CA PHE A 164 12.24 -11.58 15.87
C PHE A 164 13.27 -10.91 16.79
N ARG A 165 14.56 -11.09 16.48
CA ARG A 165 15.64 -10.39 17.17
C ARG A 165 15.55 -8.88 16.97
N ASN A 166 15.12 -8.45 15.80
CA ASN A 166 14.81 -7.07 15.47
C ASN A 166 13.41 -7.00 14.84
N PRO A 167 12.44 -6.31 15.48
CA PRO A 167 11.10 -6.12 14.92
C PRO A 167 11.09 -5.41 13.57
N GLY A 168 12.12 -4.62 13.26
CA GLY A 168 12.27 -3.96 11.96
C GLY A 168 12.36 -4.94 10.79
N ASP A 169 12.91 -6.13 11.00
CA ASP A 169 13.07 -7.15 9.95
C ASP A 169 11.70 -7.59 9.42
N LEU A 170 10.67 -7.59 10.28
CA LEU A 170 9.29 -7.88 9.87
C LEU A 170 8.73 -6.82 8.91
N LEU A 171 9.11 -5.55 9.05
CA LEU A 171 8.71 -4.51 8.08
C LEU A 171 9.42 -4.68 6.74
N GLU A 172 10.68 -5.12 6.76
CA GLU A 172 11.41 -5.40 5.53
C GLU A 172 10.78 -6.57 4.76
N ILE A 173 10.38 -7.63 5.49
CA ILE A 173 9.66 -8.80 4.96
C ILE A 173 8.29 -8.40 4.39
N LEU A 174 7.51 -7.62 5.14
CA LEU A 174 6.18 -7.15 4.69
C LEU A 174 6.27 -6.11 3.58
N GLY A 175 7.40 -5.40 3.47
CA GLY A 175 7.71 -4.47 2.41
C GLY A 175 6.61 -3.43 2.18
N SER A 176 6.15 -3.29 0.93
CA SER A 176 5.13 -2.31 0.55
C SER A 176 3.69 -2.76 0.85
N VAL A 177 3.49 -3.95 1.41
CA VAL A 177 2.15 -4.46 1.75
C VAL A 177 1.59 -3.72 2.96
N VAL A 178 2.47 -3.20 3.82
CA VAL A 178 2.10 -2.56 5.08
C VAL A 178 2.91 -1.27 5.25
N THR A 179 2.30 -0.24 5.83
CA THR A 179 2.94 1.07 6.01
C THR A 179 2.83 1.51 7.46
N LEU A 180 3.92 2.02 8.03
CA LEU A 180 3.90 2.61 9.36
C LEU A 180 3.25 4.00 9.34
N ASN A 181 2.24 4.17 10.17
CA ASN A 181 1.71 5.48 10.51
C ASN A 181 2.54 6.09 11.65
N THR A 182 3.37 7.07 11.30
CA THR A 182 4.24 7.82 12.23
C THR A 182 3.53 9.04 12.87
N GLY A 183 2.23 9.22 12.63
CA GLY A 183 1.45 10.35 13.17
C GLY A 183 1.12 10.28 14.67
N TYR A 184 1.54 9.21 15.35
CA TYR A 184 1.36 9.01 16.79
C TYR A 184 2.72 8.89 17.49
N SER A 185 2.78 9.15 18.79
CA SER A 185 3.99 9.12 19.63
C SER A 185 4.79 7.81 19.55
N LYS A 186 4.20 6.74 19.00
CA LYS A 186 4.85 5.50 18.57
C LYS A 186 4.36 5.15 17.16
N ALA A 187 5.25 4.71 16.28
CA ALA A 187 4.90 4.25 14.93
C ALA A 187 4.02 3.00 15.02
N ARG A 188 2.81 3.07 14.45
CA ARG A 188 1.84 1.97 14.43
C ARG A 188 1.64 1.49 13.00
N VAL A 189 1.53 0.19 12.85
CA VAL A 189 1.24 -0.58 11.65
C VAL A 189 -0.26 -0.56 11.39
#